data_AF-A0A1C4HXT2-F1
#
_entry.id   AF-A0A1C4HXT2-F1
#
_cell.length_a   1.000
_cell.length_b   1.000
_cell.length_c   1.000
_cell.angle_alpha   90.00
_cell.angle_beta   90.00
_cell.angle_gamma   90.00
#
_symmetry.space_group_name_H-M   'P 1'
#
loop_
_entity.id
_entity.type
_entity.pdbx_description
1 polymer ?
#
loop_
_entity_poly.entity_id
_entity_poly.type
_entity_poly.pdbx_seq_one_letter_code
_entity_poly.pdbx_strand_id
1 'polypeptide(L)'
;MISPVSLTRWTRRKRMGSTSRNSRPETESGVRLADCVAWLRRMGYPFRETDRDEWSAAVRADRTNALLPLLHAFELMTSDTDAFYPQLDTAETEAALAGTGIDCPPLTEELFATHMDFFVEEGHFPPVG
;
A
#
# COMPACT_ATOMS: atom_id res chain seq x y z
N MET A 1 22.59 40.25 9.92
CA MET A 1 23.63 39.24 9.63
C MET A 1 22.91 37.98 9.16
N ILE A 2 22.80 37.79 7.83
CA ILE A 2 22.16 36.63 7.20
C ILE A 2 23.19 36.13 6.19
N SER A 3 23.69 34.91 6.41
CA SER A 3 24.74 34.30 5.59
C SER A 3 24.10 33.51 4.43
N PRO A 4 24.64 33.58 3.21
CA PRO A 4 24.07 32.92 2.03
C PRO A 4 24.63 31.49 1.89
N VAL A 5 23.76 30.49 1.80
CA VAL A 5 24.16 29.13 1.39
C VAL A 5 23.94 28.99 -0.11
N SER A 6 25.06 28.76 -0.79
CA SER A 6 25.23 28.65 -2.24
C SER A 6 24.37 27.55 -2.87
N LEU A 7 23.52 27.94 -3.83
CA LEU A 7 22.94 27.02 -4.81
C LEU A 7 24.01 26.65 -5.85
N THR A 8 24.73 25.55 -5.60
CA THR A 8 25.63 24.96 -6.59
C THR A 8 24.94 23.78 -7.27
N ARG A 9 24.31 24.07 -8.42
CA ARG A 9 24.56 23.39 -9.70
C ARG A 9 24.53 21.85 -9.68
N TRP A 10 23.33 21.26 -9.66
CA TRP A 10 23.10 19.87 -10.09
C TRP A 10 23.20 19.78 -11.63
N THR A 11 24.41 19.71 -12.16
CA THR A 11 24.66 19.21 -13.51
C THR A 11 25.58 17.99 -13.43
N ARG A 12 25.01 16.79 -13.46
CA ARG A 12 25.77 15.57 -13.75
C ARG A 12 24.98 14.59 -14.61
N ARG A 13 25.03 14.87 -15.92
CA ARG A 13 25.31 13.96 -17.04
C ARG A 13 24.87 12.48 -16.88
N LYS A 14 23.83 12.10 -17.64
CA LYS A 14 23.53 10.70 -18.01
C LYS A 14 24.80 10.00 -18.51
N ARG A 15 25.18 8.89 -17.88
CA ARG A 15 25.99 7.85 -18.53
C ARG A 15 25.07 6.69 -18.89
N MET A 16 24.78 6.60 -20.19
CA MET A 16 24.18 5.44 -20.84
C MET A 16 25.26 4.34 -20.90
N GLY A 17 24.87 3.12 -20.53
CA GLY A 17 25.62 1.91 -20.83
C GLY A 17 26.19 1.21 -19.60
N SER A 18 25.53 0.15 -19.14
CA SER A 18 26.04 -1.21 -19.31
C SER A 18 25.26 -2.21 -18.44
N THR A 19 24.77 -3.25 -19.09
CA THR A 19 24.40 -4.57 -18.54
C THR A 19 23.14 -4.62 -17.67
N SER A 20 22.01 -4.91 -18.34
CA SER A 20 20.82 -5.52 -17.73
C SER A 20 21.20 -6.83 -17.04
N ARG A 21 21.36 -6.77 -15.72
CA ARG A 21 21.24 -7.92 -14.83
C ARG A 21 20.24 -7.55 -13.75
N ASN A 22 18.98 -7.38 -14.16
CA ASN A 22 17.87 -7.22 -13.23
C ASN A 22 17.43 -8.62 -12.80
N SER A 23 18.21 -9.22 -11.92
CA SER A 23 17.75 -10.27 -11.02
C SER A 23 17.92 -9.68 -9.63
N ARG A 24 16.93 -8.91 -9.18
CA ARG A 24 16.91 -8.42 -7.80
C ARG A 24 16.05 -9.38 -6.97
N PRO A 25 16.57 -9.90 -5.84
CA PRO A 25 15.76 -10.66 -4.90
C PRO A 25 14.63 -9.77 -4.38
N GLU A 26 13.44 -10.36 -4.27
CA GLU A 26 12.21 -9.76 -3.78
C GLU A 26 12.49 -9.13 -2.41
N THR A 27 12.43 -7.80 -2.30
CA THR A 27 12.40 -7.16 -0.98
C THR A 27 11.01 -7.46 -0.39
N GLU A 28 10.95 -8.59 0.32
CA GLU A 28 9.82 -9.14 1.06
C GLU A 28 9.42 -8.22 2.22
N SER A 29 8.27 -7.55 2.11
CA SER A 29 7.42 -7.16 3.28
C SER A 29 6.10 -6.51 2.87
N GLY A 30 5.67 -6.63 1.62
CA GLY A 30 4.31 -6.23 1.24
C GLY A 30 3.31 -7.33 1.60
N VAL A 31 2.52 -7.10 2.66
CA VAL A 31 1.34 -7.95 2.97
C VAL A 31 0.41 -7.96 1.76
N ARG A 32 0.00 -9.15 1.32
CA ARG A 32 -0.91 -9.28 0.18
C ARG A 32 -2.33 -8.99 0.65
N LEU A 33 -3.18 -8.50 -0.26
CA LEU A 33 -4.62 -8.32 0.02
C LEU A 33 -5.26 -9.62 0.54
N ALA A 34 -4.82 -10.78 0.03
CA ALA A 34 -5.30 -12.08 0.48
C ALA A 34 -5.02 -12.34 1.98
N ASP A 35 -3.85 -11.91 2.47
CA ASP A 35 -3.48 -12.06 3.88
C ASP A 35 -4.36 -11.16 4.76
N CYS A 36 -4.60 -9.90 4.34
CA CYS A 36 -5.53 -9.00 5.02
C CYS A 36 -6.95 -9.58 5.10
N VAL A 37 -7.47 -10.16 4.01
CA VAL A 37 -8.79 -10.80 3.99
C VAL A 37 -8.81 -12.03 4.90
N ALA A 38 -7.73 -12.81 4.96
CA ALA A 38 -7.63 -13.96 5.85
C ALA A 38 -7.65 -13.53 7.33
N TRP A 39 -6.96 -12.45 7.70
CA TRP A 39 -6.99 -11.87 9.04
C TRP A 39 -8.40 -11.38 9.41
N LEU A 40 -9.06 -10.64 8.52
CA LEU A 40 -10.43 -10.18 8.78
C LEU A 40 -11.42 -11.36 8.93
N ARG A 41 -11.28 -12.41 8.13
CA ARG A 41 -12.08 -13.65 8.30
C ARG A 41 -11.85 -14.28 9.67
N ARG A 42 -10.60 -14.33 10.15
CA ARG A 42 -10.26 -14.83 11.48
C ARG A 42 -10.81 -13.96 12.61
N MET A 43 -10.95 -12.66 12.39
CA MET A 43 -11.61 -11.74 13.32
C MET A 43 -13.14 -11.97 13.40
N GLY A 44 -13.73 -12.64 12.41
CA GLY A 44 -15.16 -12.98 12.39
C GLY A 44 -15.97 -12.28 11.28
N TYR A 45 -15.33 -11.51 10.41
CA TYR A 45 -16.02 -10.84 9.32
C TYR A 45 -16.36 -11.81 8.17
N PRO A 46 -17.64 -11.88 7.74
CA PRO A 46 -18.04 -12.77 6.66
C PRO A 46 -17.64 -12.19 5.30
N PHE A 47 -16.67 -12.81 4.64
CA PHE A 47 -16.28 -12.48 3.26
C PHE A 47 -16.63 -13.61 2.30
N ARG A 48 -17.57 -13.36 1.39
CA ARG A 48 -17.88 -14.23 0.26
C ARG A 48 -16.90 -13.96 -0.89
N GLU A 49 -16.30 -15.02 -1.42
CA GLU A 49 -15.55 -14.92 -2.68
C GLU A 49 -16.53 -14.81 -3.85
N THR A 50 -16.24 -13.90 -4.76
CA THR A 50 -17.08 -13.58 -5.93
C THR A 50 -16.13 -13.12 -7.03
N ASP A 51 -16.55 -13.25 -8.28
CA ASP A 51 -15.74 -12.72 -9.38
C ASP A 51 -15.81 -11.18 -9.42
N ARG A 52 -14.90 -10.60 -10.22
CA ARG A 52 -14.73 -9.16 -10.31
C ARG A 52 -15.96 -8.44 -10.88
N ASP A 53 -16.62 -9.05 -11.85
CA ASP A 53 -17.75 -8.44 -12.56
C ASP A 53 -19.00 -8.47 -11.67
N GLU A 54 -19.24 -9.59 -10.98
CA GLU A 54 -20.27 -9.74 -9.96
C GLU A 54 -20.08 -8.75 -8.81
N TRP A 55 -18.84 -8.59 -8.32
CA TRP A 55 -18.52 -7.63 -7.27
C TRP A 55 -18.80 -6.19 -7.73
N SER A 56 -18.32 -5.80 -8.91
CA SER A 56 -18.55 -4.46 -9.45
C SER A 56 -20.03 -4.18 -9.65
N ALA A 57 -20.79 -5.15 -10.17
CA ALA A 57 -22.24 -5.04 -10.34
C ALA A 57 -22.95 -4.85 -8.98
N ALA A 58 -22.54 -5.58 -7.94
CA ALA A 58 -23.09 -5.44 -6.59
C ALA A 58 -22.85 -4.03 -6.01
N VAL A 59 -21.62 -3.51 -6.14
CA VAL A 59 -21.29 -2.14 -5.70
C VAL A 59 -22.10 -1.09 -6.47
N ARG A 60 -22.31 -1.27 -7.78
CA ARG A 60 -23.10 -0.34 -8.62
C ARG A 60 -24.59 -0.37 -8.30
N ALA A 61 -25.12 -1.52 -7.87
CA ALA A 61 -26.51 -1.68 -7.51
C ALA A 61 -26.85 -0.96 -6.19
N ASP A 62 -25.91 -0.91 -5.25
CA ASP A 62 -26.06 -0.19 -3.99
C ASP A 62 -25.70 1.30 -4.13
N ARG A 63 -26.72 2.15 -4.22
CA ARG A 63 -26.56 3.61 -4.35
C ARG A 63 -26.03 4.30 -3.10
N THR A 64 -26.06 3.63 -1.95
CA THR A 64 -25.55 4.14 -0.68
C THR A 64 -24.10 3.72 -0.45
N ASN A 65 -23.54 2.87 -1.32
CA ASN A 65 -22.20 2.37 -1.18
C ASN A 65 -21.18 3.50 -1.30
N ALA A 66 -20.36 3.68 -0.25
CA ALA A 66 -19.34 4.71 -0.20
C ALA A 66 -18.27 4.57 -1.31
N LEU A 67 -18.10 3.36 -1.86
CA LEU A 67 -17.15 3.10 -2.94
C LEU A 67 -17.68 3.54 -4.31
N LEU A 68 -19.00 3.73 -4.47
CA LEU A 68 -19.62 4.02 -5.76
C LEU A 68 -18.99 5.22 -6.50
N PRO A 69 -18.69 6.38 -5.86
CA PRO A 69 -18.05 7.51 -6.53
C PRO A 69 -16.60 7.23 -6.97
N LEU A 70 -15.93 6.26 -6.33
CA LEU A 70 -14.52 5.93 -6.54
C LEU A 70 -14.32 4.64 -7.33
N LEU A 71 -15.41 3.92 -7.64
CA LEU A 71 -15.35 2.58 -8.23
C LEU A 71 -14.55 2.56 -9.54
N HIS A 72 -14.72 3.57 -10.40
CA HIS A 72 -13.99 3.63 -11.66
C HIS A 72 -12.47 3.77 -11.46
N ALA A 73 -12.05 4.61 -10.52
CA ALA A 73 -10.64 4.77 -10.19
C ALA A 73 -10.06 3.48 -9.59
N PHE A 74 -10.83 2.84 -8.71
CA PHE A 74 -10.45 1.56 -8.11
C PHE A 74 -10.27 0.46 -9.16
N GLU A 75 -11.22 0.31 -10.09
CA GLU A 75 -11.14 -0.67 -11.18
C GLU A 75 -9.90 -0.45 -12.05
N LEU A 76 -9.59 0.80 -12.39
CA LEU A 76 -8.40 1.13 -13.18
C LEU A 76 -7.12 0.72 -12.43
N MET A 77 -6.98 1.12 -11.16
CA MET A 77 -5.79 0.84 -10.35
C MET A 77 -5.56 -0.66 -10.12
N THR A 78 -6.64 -1.43 -9.93
CA THR A 78 -6.57 -2.87 -9.66
C THR A 78 -6.48 -3.74 -10.91
N SER A 79 -6.64 -3.16 -12.10
CA SER A 79 -6.39 -3.88 -13.37
C SER A 79 -4.91 -3.98 -13.74
N ASP A 80 -4.07 -3.07 -13.23
CA ASP A 80 -2.64 -3.02 -13.53
C ASP A 80 -1.84 -2.52 -12.30
N THR A 81 -2.00 -3.23 -11.18
CA THR A 81 -1.48 -2.84 -9.87
C THR A 81 0.03 -2.56 -9.90
N ASP A 82 0.80 -3.37 -10.62
CA ASP A 82 2.27 -3.25 -10.69
C ASP A 82 2.72 -2.04 -11.51
N ALA A 83 1.93 -1.59 -12.50
CA ALA A 83 2.20 -0.36 -13.23
C ALA A 83 1.83 0.90 -12.41
N PHE A 84 0.77 0.82 -11.60
CA PHE A 84 0.30 1.95 -10.79
C PHE A 84 1.09 2.12 -9.48
N TYR A 85 1.50 1.02 -8.86
CA TYR A 85 2.24 1.00 -7.60
C TYR A 85 3.60 0.31 -7.78
N PRO A 86 4.55 0.97 -8.46
CA PRO A 86 5.87 0.41 -8.64
C PRO A 86 6.56 0.24 -7.29
N GLN A 87 7.27 -0.87 -7.13
CA GLN A 87 8.09 -1.12 -5.94
C GLN A 87 9.16 -0.03 -5.83
N LEU A 88 9.14 0.71 -4.73
CA LEU A 88 10.13 1.73 -4.43
C LEU A 88 11.30 1.10 -3.69
N ASP A 89 12.51 1.35 -4.18
CA ASP A 89 13.74 0.94 -3.49
C ASP A 89 13.97 1.85 -2.28
N THR A 90 13.92 1.26 -1.09
CA THR A 90 14.08 1.96 0.20
C THR A 90 15.49 1.87 0.77
N ALA A 91 16.42 1.17 0.11
CA ALA A 91 17.74 0.84 0.66
C ALA A 91 18.56 2.07 1.11
N GLU A 92 18.53 3.16 0.33
CA GLU A 92 19.26 4.39 0.68
C GLU A 92 18.66 5.11 1.90
N THR A 93 17.33 5.04 2.05
CA THR A 93 16.63 5.60 3.23
C THR A 93 16.93 4.76 4.47
N GLU A 94 16.89 3.44 4.35
CA GLU A 94 17.25 2.50 5.42
C GLU A 94 18.70 2.72 5.87
N ALA A 95 19.64 2.89 4.92
CA ALA A 95 21.03 3.19 5.24
C ALA A 95 21.19 4.54 5.96
N ALA A 96 20.40 5.55 5.60
CA ALA A 96 20.42 6.86 6.25
C ALA A 96 19.81 6.84 7.66
N LEU A 97 18.85 5.94 7.92
CA LEU A 97 18.20 5.76 9.22
C LEU A 97 18.94 4.77 10.12
N ALA A 98 19.89 4.00 9.58
CA ALA A 98 20.70 3.06 10.36
C ALA A 98 21.40 3.76 11.53
N GLY A 99 21.20 3.25 12.75
CA GLY A 99 21.79 3.81 13.97
C GLY A 99 20.99 4.96 14.60
N THR A 100 19.86 5.36 14.03
CA THR A 100 18.94 6.34 14.63
C THR A 100 17.92 5.70 15.59
N GLY A 101 17.78 4.37 15.56
CA GLY A 101 16.73 3.64 16.28
C GLY A 101 15.33 3.81 15.66
N ILE A 102 15.24 4.41 14.48
CA ILE A 102 14.00 4.55 13.70
C ILE A 102 13.95 3.39 12.71
N ASP A 103 13.06 2.45 12.96
CA ASP A 103 12.79 1.31 12.09
C ASP A 103 11.31 1.28 11.72
N CYS A 104 11.00 0.87 10.49
CA CYS A 104 9.63 0.64 10.07
C CYS A 104 9.17 -0.72 10.63
N PRO A 105 8.16 -0.78 11.52
CA PRO A 105 7.69 -2.05 12.03
C PRO A 105 7.07 -2.88 10.91
N PRO A 106 7.24 -4.21 10.92
CA PRO A 106 6.56 -5.07 9.96
C PRO A 106 5.05 -4.95 10.13
N LEU A 107 4.31 -5.05 9.02
CA LEU A 107 2.86 -5.13 9.06
C LEU A 107 2.45 -6.53 9.52
N THR A 108 2.19 -6.68 10.82
CA THR A 108 1.71 -7.93 11.42
C THR A 108 0.20 -7.94 11.56
N GLU A 109 -0.36 -9.11 11.86
CA GLU A 109 -1.78 -9.26 12.12
C GLU A 109 -2.24 -8.43 13.34
N GLU A 110 -1.42 -8.33 14.38
CA GLU A 110 -1.73 -7.53 15.58
C GLU A 110 -1.78 -6.04 15.27
N LEU A 111 -0.83 -5.55 14.45
CA LEU A 111 -0.84 -4.17 14.00
C LEU A 111 -2.09 -3.90 13.15
N PHE A 112 -2.43 -4.82 12.25
CA PHE A 112 -3.64 -4.74 11.44
C PHE A 112 -4.91 -4.73 12.30
N ALA A 113 -5.01 -5.60 13.31
CA ALA A 113 -6.12 -5.64 14.26
C ALA A 113 -6.30 -4.32 15.00
N THR A 114 -5.20 -3.70 15.45
CA THR A 114 -5.23 -2.39 16.12
C THR A 114 -5.85 -1.31 15.23
N HIS A 115 -5.57 -1.32 13.93
CA HIS A 115 -6.18 -0.37 12.99
C HIS A 115 -7.68 -0.67 12.80
N MET A 116 -8.06 -1.94 12.73
CA MET A 116 -9.46 -2.33 12.60
C MET A 116 -10.28 -1.94 13.82
N ASP A 117 -9.74 -2.13 15.04
CA ASP A 117 -10.39 -1.72 16.28
C ASP A 117 -10.66 -0.21 16.28
N PHE A 118 -9.69 0.61 15.88
CA PHE A 118 -9.87 2.05 15.73
C PHE A 118 -11.00 2.40 14.74
N PHE A 119 -11.06 1.73 13.58
CA PHE A 119 -12.14 1.98 12.61
C PHE A 119 -13.51 1.56 13.12
N VAL A 120 -13.59 0.52 13.96
CA VAL A 120 -14.84 0.10 14.62
C VAL A 120 -15.25 1.12 15.68
N GLU A 121 -14.31 1.57 16.52
CA GLU A 121 -14.57 2.57 17.57
C GLU A 121 -15.10 3.90 17.01
N GLU A 122 -14.52 4.37 15.90
CA GLU A 122 -14.97 5.59 15.21
C GLU A 122 -16.23 5.38 14.34
N GLY A 123 -16.75 4.15 14.25
CA GLY A 123 -17.94 3.82 13.48
C GLY A 123 -17.74 3.83 11.96
N HIS A 124 -16.49 3.83 11.50
CA HIS A 124 -16.13 3.69 10.08
C HIS A 124 -16.21 2.25 9.59
N PHE A 125 -16.12 1.27 10.49
CA PHE A 125 -16.28 -0.13 10.19
C PHE A 125 -17.33 -0.75 11.13
N PRO A 126 -18.22 -1.65 10.64
CA PRO A 126 -19.15 -2.33 11.51
C PRO A 126 -18.38 -3.23 12.49
N PRO A 127 -18.85 -3.40 13.74
CA PRO A 127 -18.31 -4.40 14.64
C PRO A 127 -18.57 -5.80 14.08
N VAL A 128 -17.78 -6.77 14.53
CA VAL A 128 -18.02 -8.19 14.26
C VAL A 128 -19.39 -8.60 14.78
N GLY A 129 -20.15 -9.35 13.97
CA GLY A 129 -21.51 -9.80 14.27
C GLY A 129 -21.58 -11.05 15.13
#